data_AF-A0A2R7M412-F1
#
_entry.id   AF-A0A2R7M412-F1
#
_cell.length_a   1.000
_cell.length_b   1.000
_cell.length_c   1.000
_cell.angle_alpha   90.00
_cell.angle_beta   90.00
_cell.angle_gamma   90.00
#
_symmetry.space_group_name_H-M   'P 1'
#
loop_
_entity.id
_entity.type
_entity.pdbx_description
1 polymer ?
#
loop_
_entity_poly.entity_id
_entity_poly.type
_entity_poly.pdbx_seq_one_letter_code
_entity_poly.pdbx_strand_id
1 'polypeptide(L)' 'YIGKGFGKYLMTDFLNRMKEIKIEKITLDSEPNAELFYSKMGFVKIGEFETSIKNRFMPIMEMNLI' A
#
# COMPACT_ATOMS: atom_id res chain seq x y z
N TYR A 1 9.57 15.07 -0.90
CA TYR A 1 10.82 14.59 -0.26
C TYR A 1 10.89 13.07 -0.30
N ILE A 2 11.36 12.48 -1.41
CA ILE A 2 11.53 11.03 -1.58
C ILE A 2 12.94 10.62 -1.11
N GLY A 3 13.11 9.37 -0.67
CA GLY A 3 14.43 8.83 -0.29
C GLY A 3 14.92 9.19 1.12
N LYS A 4 14.11 9.91 1.91
CA LYS A 4 14.45 10.31 3.29
C LYS A 4 13.84 9.43 4.38
N GLY A 5 13.18 8.33 4.00
CA GLY A 5 12.55 7.41 4.95
C GLY A 5 11.18 7.84 5.49
N PHE A 6 10.68 9.03 5.16
CA PHE A 6 9.39 9.52 5.67
C PHE A 6 8.20 8.62 5.30
N GLY A 7 8.17 8.07 4.08
CA GLY A 7 7.11 7.14 3.69
C GLY A 7 7.09 5.90 4.60
N LYS A 8 8.27 5.35 4.92
CA LYS A 8 8.38 4.22 5.85
C LYS A 8 7.93 4.60 7.26
N TYR A 9 8.36 5.77 7.75
CA TYR A 9 7.97 6.27 9.07
C TYR A 9 6.44 6.40 9.19
N LEU A 10 5.80 7.07 8.22
CA LEU A 10 4.35 7.26 8.20
C LEU A 10 3.59 5.93 8.12
N MET A 11 4.02 5.02 7.25
CA MET A 11 3.33 3.74 7.12
C MET A 11 3.49 2.85 8.37
N THR A 12 4.66 2.85 9.00
CA THR A 12 4.85 2.12 10.26
C THR A 12 3.95 2.67 11.37
N ASP A 13 3.85 3.99 11.51
CA ASP A 13 2.93 4.61 12.48
C ASP A 13 1.47 4.24 12.19
N PHE A 14 1.05 4.32 10.92
CA PHE A 14 -0.28 3.90 10.48
C PHE A 14 -0.57 2.44 10.85
N LEU A 15 0.31 1.50 10.48
CA LEU A 15 0.13 0.07 10.77
C LEU A 15 0.09 -0.22 12.28
N ASN A 16 0.88 0.49 13.08
CA ASN A 16 0.84 0.34 14.54
C ASN A 16 -0.50 0.80 15.12
N ARG A 17 -1.06 1.92 14.65
CA ARG A 17 -2.40 2.36 15.07
C ARG A 17 -3.49 1.39 14.64
N MET A 18 -3.34 0.80 13.45
CA MET A 18 -4.30 -0.16 12.93
C MET A 18 -4.37 -1.45 13.75
N LYS A 19 -3.29 -1.88 14.40
CA LYS A 19 -3.30 -3.06 15.30
C LYS A 19 -4.18 -2.87 16.54
N GLU A 20 -4.35 -1.63 17.00
CA GLU A 20 -5.21 -1.31 18.15
C GLU A 20 -6.69 -1.29 17.78
N ILE A 21 -7.00 -1.34 16.48
CA ILE A 21 -8.35 -1.34 15.95
C ILE A 21 -8.63 -2.78 15.47
N LYS A 22 -9.83 -3.30 15.72
CA LYS A 22 -10.25 -4.63 15.25
C LYS A 22 -10.54 -4.63 13.74
N ILE A 23 -9.52 -4.30 12.94
CA ILE A 23 -9.57 -4.40 11.48
C ILE A 23 -8.86 -5.67 11.01
N GLU A 24 -9.44 -6.31 10.01
CA GLU A 24 -8.95 -7.59 9.51
C GLU A 24 -8.01 -7.42 8.31
N LYS A 25 -8.21 -6.33 7.56
CA LYS A 25 -7.57 -6.11 6.28
C LYS A 25 -7.43 -4.62 5.95
N ILE A 26 -6.32 -4.27 5.30
CA ILE A 26 -6.09 -2.96 4.68
C ILE A 26 -6.00 -3.16 3.17
N THR A 27 -6.70 -2.31 2.41
CA THR A 27 -6.64 -2.28 0.94
C THR A 27 -6.19 -0.90 0.47
N LEU A 28 -5.38 -0.83 -0.59
CA LEU A 28 -4.97 0.41 -1.24
C LEU A 28 -4.86 0.25 -2.75
N ASP A 29 -5.05 1.37 -3.45
CA ASP A 29 -4.72 1.50 -4.87
C ASP A 29 -3.34 2.19 -4.96
N SER A 30 -2.33 1.43 -5.33
CA SER A 30 -0.95 1.90 -5.39
C SER A 30 -0.69 2.70 -6.66
N GLU A 31 0.22 3.67 -6.58
CA GLU A 31 0.93 4.13 -7.77
C GLU A 31 1.79 2.98 -8.34
N PRO A 32 1.93 2.82 -9.67
CA PRO A 32 2.70 1.72 -10.26
C PRO A 32 4.15 1.68 -9.75
N ASN A 33 4.76 2.85 -9.60
CA ASN A 33 6.14 2.99 -9.11
C ASN A 33 6.29 2.75 -7.60
N ALA A 34 5.19 2.68 -6.85
CA ALA A 34 5.19 2.48 -5.40
C ALA A 34 4.84 1.04 -5.00
N GLU A 35 4.48 0.16 -5.94
CA GLU A 35 4.08 -1.23 -5.65
C GLU A 35 5.12 -1.93 -4.77
N LEU A 36 6.40 -1.90 -5.17
CA LEU A 36 7.48 -2.54 -4.41
C LEU A 36 7.68 -1.95 -3.01
N PHE A 37 7.36 -0.67 -2.81
CA PHE A 37 7.44 -0.04 -1.49
C PHE A 37 6.41 -0.66 -0.54
N TYR A 38 5.16 -0.83 -0.99
CA TYR A 38 4.11 -1.46 -0.19
C TYR A 38 4.33 -2.98 -0.06
N SER A 39 4.83 -3.66 -1.09
CA SER A 39 5.16 -5.09 -1.00
C SER A 39 6.19 -5.37 0.09
N LYS A 40 7.20 -4.51 0.24
CA LYS A 40 8.20 -4.59 1.34
C LYS A 40 7.61 -4.41 2.73
N MET A 41 6.40 -3.87 2.83
CA MET A 41 5.69 -3.67 4.10
C MET A 41 4.73 -4.82 4.42
N GLY A 42 4.50 -5.74 3.48
CA GLY A 42 3.63 -6.91 3.64
C GLY A 42 2.31 -6.83 2.87
N PHE A 43 2.14 -5.82 2.01
CA PHE A 43 1.02 -5.80 1.07
C PHE A 43 1.25 -6.79 -0.09
N VAL A 44 0.17 -7.35 -0.62
CA VAL A 44 0.17 -8.26 -1.76
C VAL A 44 -0.73 -7.68 -2.85
N LYS A 45 -0.24 -7.65 -4.09
CA LYS A 45 -1.05 -7.25 -5.25
C LYS A 45 -2.12 -8.31 -5.53
N ILE A 46 -3.38 -7.90 -5.57
CA ILE A 46 -4.52 -8.77 -5.85
C ILE A 46 -5.17 -8.46 -7.22
N GLY A 47 -4.78 -7.36 -7.85
CA GLY A 47 -5.30 -6.95 -9.13
C GLY A 47 -4.72 -5.61 -9.57
N GLU A 48 -5.25 -5.08 -10.66
CA GLU A 48 -4.98 -3.74 -11.14
C GLU A 48 -6.14 -3.25 -12.00
N PHE A 49 -6.25 -1.94 -12.15
CA PHE A 49 -7.21 -1.33 -13.06
C PHE A 49 -6.53 -0.27 -13.92
N GLU A 50 -6.99 -0.13 -15.17
CA GLU A 50 -6.53 0.95 -16.04
C GLU A 50 -7.13 2.28 -15.57
N THR A 51 -6.28 3.28 -15.42
CA THR A 51 -6.71 4.64 -15.09
C THR A 51 -7.28 5.35 -16.34
N SER A 52 -7.80 6.57 -16.16
CA SER A 52 -8.15 7.43 -17.30
C SER A 52 -6.96 7.80 -18.20
N ILE A 53 -5.72 7.61 -17.72
CA ILE A 53 -4.52 7.73 -18.52
C ILE A 53 -4.28 6.40 -19.22
N LYS A 54 -4.32 6.42 -20.54
CA LYS A 54 -4.15 5.24 -21.39
C LYS A 54 -2.85 4.49 -21.06
N ASN A 55 -2.93 3.17 -20.97
CA ASN A 55 -1.83 2.26 -20.65
C ASN A 55 -1.20 2.47 -19.26
N ARG A 56 -1.92 3.09 -18.31
CA ARG A 56 -1.48 3.21 -16.91
C ARG A 56 -2.37 2.37 -16.02
N PHE A 57 -1.78 1.37 -15.37
CA PHE A 57 -2.49 0.42 -14.51
C PHE A 57 -2.10 0.63 -13.05
N MET A 58 -3.06 0.96 -12.19
CA MET A 58 -2.84 1.09 -10.75
C MET A 58 -3.04 -0.26 -10.05
N PRO A 59 -2.02 -0.77 -9.32
CA PRO A 59 -2.17 -2.00 -8.56
C PRO A 59 -3.16 -1.85 -7.40
N ILE A 60 -4.04 -2.82 -7.24
CA ILE A 60 -4.85 -2.99 -6.02
C ILE A 60 -4.08 -3.93 -5.11
N MET A 61 -3.77 -3.49 -3.89
CA MET A 61 -2.95 -4.22 -2.94
C MET A 61 -3.64 -4.39 -1.59
N GLU A 62 -3.43 -5.53 -0.95
CA GLU A 62 -4.05 -5.87 0.34
C GLU A 62 -3.03 -6.38 1.36
N MET A 63 -3.28 -6.10 2.63
CA MET A 63 -2.57 -6.67 3.78
C MET A 63 -3.58 -7.20 4.79
N ASN A 64 -3.47 -8.47 5.13
CA ASN A 64 -4.22 -9.07 6.23
C ASN A 64 -3.49 -8.79 7.55
N LEU A 65 -4.25 -8.45 8.59
CA LEU A 65 -3.74 -8.11 9.93
C LEU A 65 -4.06 -9.16 11.00
N ILE A 66 -4.79 -10.22 10.62
CA ILE A 66 -5.14 -11.38 11.46
C ILE A 66 -4.09 -12.47 11.30
#